data_AF-A0A328B0F2-F1
#
_entry.id   AF-A0A328B0F2-F1
#
_cell.length_a   1.000
_cell.length_b   1.000
_cell.length_c   1.000
_cell.angle_alpha   90.00
_cell.angle_beta   90.00
_cell.angle_gamma   90.00
#
_symmetry.space_group_name_H-M   'P 1'
#
loop_
_entity.id
_entity.type
_entity.pdbx_description
1 polymer ?
#
loop_
_entity_poly.entity_id
_entity_poly.type
_entity_poly.pdbx_seq_one_letter_code
_entity_poly.pdbx_strand_id
1 'polypeptide(L)'
;MPSSWSSSLRFELQFTGENINLWGDKLNAVLQHADYAVAGWLTKALTGDYTLTTSNAGDDEARAAMLKFTGVLAAGATITIPSVSKSYFVYNATNKTLTFSTGAGATVSVDAGDKTVVFCDGATVHTVAFGGLPLKAYVDAAKTYADNLAWTYNAGNLPAQAGNAGKFITTDGATASWKTPSSADLSDYSSKILGVGIAFAVAL
;
A
#
# COMPACT_ATOMS: atom_id res chain seq x y z
N MET A 1 20.66 10.35 -44.20
CA MET A 1 21.13 9.51 -43.08
C MET A 1 19.89 9.13 -42.32
N PRO A 2 19.45 7.86 -42.36
CA PRO A 2 18.13 7.49 -41.84
C PRO A 2 17.89 8.06 -40.44
N SER A 3 16.64 8.46 -40.17
CA SER A 3 16.22 9.07 -38.91
C SER A 3 16.79 8.33 -37.68
N SER A 4 17.26 9.10 -36.70
CA SER A 4 17.66 8.55 -35.40
C SER A 4 16.52 8.67 -34.38
N TRP A 5 16.71 8.13 -33.17
CA TRP A 5 15.66 8.05 -32.15
C TRP A 5 16.16 8.53 -30.81
N SER A 6 15.32 9.24 -30.05
CA SER A 6 15.66 9.59 -28.67
C SER A 6 15.79 8.33 -27.82
N SER A 7 16.77 8.28 -26.93
CA SER A 7 17.12 7.07 -26.17
C SER A 7 16.02 6.64 -25.18
N SER A 8 15.39 7.60 -24.51
CA SER A 8 14.40 7.30 -23.45
C SER A 8 12.99 7.06 -23.99
N LEU A 9 12.49 7.97 -24.84
CA LEU A 9 11.08 7.98 -25.29
C LEU A 9 10.90 7.51 -26.73
N ARG A 10 12.00 7.25 -27.46
CA ARG A 10 11.99 6.73 -28.83
C ARG A 10 11.18 7.62 -29.77
N PHE A 11 11.43 8.94 -29.68
CA PHE A 11 10.92 9.94 -30.63
C PHE A 11 11.84 10.01 -31.85
N GLU A 12 11.25 10.13 -33.03
CA GLU A 12 12.01 10.29 -34.27
C GLU A 12 12.74 11.64 -34.28
N LEU A 13 14.06 11.62 -34.41
CA LEU A 13 14.90 12.80 -34.55
C LEU A 13 15.18 13.03 -36.03
N GLN A 14 14.76 14.19 -36.51
CA GLN A 14 14.87 14.57 -37.91
C GLN A 14 16.26 15.14 -38.23
N PHE A 15 16.84 14.72 -39.36
CA PHE A 15 18.03 15.32 -39.92
C PHE A 15 17.69 16.38 -40.98
N THR A 16 18.58 17.34 -41.15
CA THR A 16 18.46 18.36 -42.20
C THR A 16 18.37 17.71 -43.58
N GLY A 17 17.35 18.07 -44.35
CA GLY A 17 17.14 17.57 -45.70
C GLY A 17 16.43 16.22 -45.82
N GLU A 18 15.99 15.61 -44.71
CA GLU A 18 15.19 14.39 -44.73
C GLU A 18 13.68 14.66 -44.69
N ASN A 19 12.89 13.64 -45.03
CA ASN A 19 11.43 13.66 -44.99
C ASN A 19 10.82 14.90 -45.70
N ILE A 20 11.44 15.33 -46.81
CA ILE A 20 10.97 16.46 -47.63
C ILE A 20 9.51 16.20 -48.04
N ASN A 21 8.65 17.19 -47.81
CA ASN A 21 7.19 17.10 -47.99
C ASN A 21 6.44 16.11 -47.08
N LEU A 22 7.12 15.48 -46.10
CA LEU A 22 6.55 14.55 -45.13
C LEU A 22 6.71 15.03 -43.67
N TRP A 23 7.33 16.19 -43.44
CA TRP A 23 7.57 16.74 -42.10
C TRP A 23 6.29 16.93 -41.28
N GLY A 24 5.17 17.23 -41.93
CA GLY A 24 3.87 17.34 -41.25
C GLY A 24 3.49 16.02 -40.57
N ASP A 25 3.54 14.91 -41.31
CA ASP A 25 3.21 13.58 -40.79
C ASP A 25 4.21 13.14 -39.71
N LYS A 26 5.51 13.39 -39.94
CA LYS A 26 6.57 13.06 -38.99
C LYS A 26 6.44 13.81 -37.67
N LEU A 27 6.20 15.11 -37.74
CA LEU A 27 6.00 15.94 -36.55
C LEU A 27 4.75 15.52 -35.79
N ASN A 28 3.64 15.29 -36.49
CA ASN A 28 2.39 14.85 -35.86
C ASN A 28 2.56 13.51 -35.13
N ALA A 29 3.29 12.55 -35.72
CA ALA A 29 3.59 11.28 -35.06
C ALA A 29 4.40 11.48 -33.78
N VAL A 30 5.45 12.30 -33.81
CA VAL A 30 6.26 12.61 -32.62
C VAL A 30 5.43 13.34 -31.55
N LEU A 31 4.55 14.26 -31.95
CA LEU A 31 3.66 14.96 -31.00
C LEU A 31 2.64 14.02 -30.36
N GLN A 32 2.07 13.08 -31.11
CA GLN A 32 1.20 12.04 -30.55
C GLN A 32 1.95 11.14 -29.56
N HIS A 33 3.18 10.79 -29.89
CA HIS A 33 4.05 10.02 -28.98
C HIS A 33 4.41 10.82 -27.72
N ALA A 34 4.60 12.13 -27.83
CA ALA A 34 4.82 13.02 -26.68
C ALA A 34 3.58 13.15 -25.80
N ASP A 35 2.39 13.30 -26.41
CA ASP A 35 1.12 13.31 -25.69
C ASP A 35 0.92 12.01 -24.90
N TYR A 36 1.18 10.85 -25.54
CA TYR A 36 1.13 9.55 -24.86
C TYR A 36 2.17 9.42 -23.74
N ALA A 37 3.33 10.05 -23.87
CA ALA A 37 4.37 10.06 -22.84
C ALA A 37 4.03 10.91 -21.61
N VAL A 38 3.11 11.87 -21.74
CA VAL A 38 2.71 12.78 -20.66
C VAL A 38 1.36 12.41 -20.06
N ALA A 39 0.39 12.05 -20.90
CA ALA A 39 -1.00 11.80 -20.49
C ALA A 39 -1.49 10.38 -20.83
N GLY A 40 -0.70 9.58 -21.55
CA GLY A 40 -1.12 8.27 -22.03
C GLY A 40 -1.33 7.25 -20.91
N TRP A 41 -2.38 6.43 -21.08
CA TRP A 41 -2.78 5.38 -20.14
C TRP A 41 -2.76 4.01 -20.82
N LEU A 42 -1.83 3.15 -20.42
CA LEU A 42 -1.79 1.74 -20.83
C LEU A 42 -2.65 0.91 -19.89
N THR A 43 -3.54 0.07 -20.42
CA THR A 43 -4.16 -1.03 -19.66
C THR A 43 -3.69 -2.36 -20.24
N LYS A 44 -3.00 -3.17 -19.42
CA LYS A 44 -2.46 -4.47 -19.81
C LYS A 44 -3.02 -5.57 -18.90
N ALA A 45 -3.68 -6.55 -19.50
CA ALA A 45 -4.05 -7.77 -18.80
C ALA A 45 -2.81 -8.68 -18.68
N LEU A 46 -2.57 -9.19 -17.49
CA LEU A 46 -1.44 -10.06 -17.16
C LEU A 46 -1.91 -11.48 -16.85
N THR A 47 -1.08 -12.43 -17.26
CA THR A 47 -1.19 -13.85 -16.88
C THR A 47 0.08 -14.36 -16.17
N GLY A 48 1.11 -13.53 -16.05
CA GLY A 48 2.40 -13.82 -15.45
C GLY A 48 3.37 -12.66 -15.64
N ASP A 49 4.67 -12.94 -15.60
CA ASP A 49 5.73 -11.96 -15.88
C ASP A 49 5.54 -11.31 -17.25
N TYR A 50 5.89 -10.03 -17.35
CA TYR A 50 5.69 -9.26 -18.56
C TYR A 50 6.75 -8.18 -18.77
N THR A 51 7.30 -8.11 -19.97
CA THR A 51 8.20 -7.03 -20.38
C THR A 51 7.43 -6.03 -21.24
N LEU A 52 7.43 -4.76 -20.85
CA LEU A 52 6.83 -3.71 -21.65
C LEU A 52 7.49 -3.65 -23.02
N THR A 53 6.69 -3.57 -24.08
CA THR A 53 7.24 -3.41 -25.42
C THR A 53 7.88 -2.05 -25.60
N THR A 54 8.97 -2.03 -26.37
CA THR A 54 9.63 -0.81 -26.85
C THR A 54 9.76 -0.91 -28.35
N SER A 55 9.22 0.08 -29.07
CA SER A 55 9.37 0.16 -30.52
C SER A 55 9.72 1.58 -30.95
N ASN A 56 10.59 1.67 -31.94
CA ASN A 56 10.77 2.88 -32.73
C ASN A 56 9.62 2.96 -33.75
N ALA A 57 9.20 4.18 -34.09
CA ALA A 57 8.18 4.47 -35.12
C ALA A 57 6.78 3.85 -34.93
N GLY A 58 6.51 3.20 -33.80
CA GLY A 58 5.27 2.46 -33.59
C GLY A 58 4.81 2.48 -32.14
N ASP A 59 3.89 1.57 -31.83
CA ASP A 59 3.31 1.41 -30.51
C ASP A 59 4.38 0.93 -29.52
N ASP A 60 4.44 1.61 -28.39
CA ASP A 60 5.49 1.48 -27.39
C ASP A 60 4.85 1.57 -26.02
N GLU A 61 4.60 0.41 -25.41
CA GLU A 61 3.92 0.34 -24.12
C GLU A 61 4.72 1.05 -23.03
N ALA A 62 6.05 0.96 -23.08
CA ALA A 62 6.92 1.68 -22.15
C ALA A 62 6.89 3.20 -22.37
N ARG A 63 6.26 3.71 -23.43
CA ARG A 63 6.06 5.16 -23.64
C ARG A 63 4.91 5.72 -22.83
N ALA A 64 3.95 4.93 -22.34
CA ALA A 64 2.84 5.46 -21.55
C ALA A 64 3.31 6.21 -20.29
N ALA A 65 2.57 7.24 -19.88
CA ALA A 65 2.77 7.92 -18.60
C ALA A 65 2.20 7.12 -17.43
N MET A 66 1.09 6.43 -17.68
CA MET A 66 0.32 5.69 -16.66
C MET A 66 0.13 4.24 -17.10
N LEU A 67 0.31 3.31 -16.17
CA LEU A 67 0.27 1.87 -16.40
C LEU A 67 -0.76 1.23 -15.46
N LYS A 68 -1.79 0.60 -16.01
CA LYS A 68 -2.75 -0.22 -15.28
C LYS A 68 -2.58 -1.69 -15.66
N PHE A 69 -2.27 -2.51 -14.68
CA PHE A 69 -2.17 -3.95 -14.86
C PHE A 69 -3.42 -4.63 -14.31
N THR A 70 -4.10 -5.45 -15.11
CA THR A 70 -5.30 -6.20 -14.73
C THR A 70 -5.06 -7.69 -14.84
N GLY A 71 -5.98 -8.51 -14.33
CA GLY A 71 -5.93 -9.97 -14.48
C GLY A 71 -5.88 -10.70 -13.14
N VAL A 72 -6.09 -12.01 -13.21
CA VAL A 72 -6.03 -12.93 -12.08
C VAL A 72 -4.80 -13.81 -12.27
N LEU A 73 -3.80 -13.59 -11.44
CA LEU A 73 -2.52 -14.27 -11.45
C LEU A 73 -2.50 -15.41 -10.43
N ALA A 74 -1.82 -16.50 -10.78
CA ALA A 74 -1.59 -17.63 -9.88
C ALA A 74 -0.55 -17.28 -8.80
N ALA A 75 0.48 -16.48 -9.16
CA ALA A 75 1.55 -16.02 -8.30
C ALA A 75 1.86 -14.54 -8.58
N GLY A 76 2.71 -13.91 -7.76
CA GLY A 76 3.26 -12.59 -8.07
C GLY A 76 4.01 -12.61 -9.41
N ALA A 77 4.06 -11.45 -10.08
CA ALA A 77 4.66 -11.32 -11.41
C ALA A 77 5.66 -10.16 -11.47
N THR A 78 6.69 -10.33 -12.29
CA THR A 78 7.70 -9.32 -12.58
C THR A 78 7.30 -8.52 -13.82
N ILE A 79 7.27 -7.20 -13.68
CA ILE A 79 7.09 -6.26 -14.78
C ILE A 79 8.44 -5.66 -15.14
N THR A 80 8.96 -6.01 -16.31
CA THR A 80 10.23 -5.49 -16.80
C THR A 80 10.00 -4.19 -17.57
N ILE A 81 10.56 -3.11 -17.05
CA ILE A 81 10.57 -1.78 -17.68
C ILE A 81 11.94 -1.50 -18.31
N PRO A 82 12.06 -0.64 -19.34
CA PRO A 82 13.35 -0.34 -19.93
C PRO A 82 14.28 0.38 -18.95
N SER A 83 15.58 0.11 -19.03
CA SER A 83 16.63 0.75 -18.24
C SER A 83 16.95 2.16 -18.76
N VAL A 84 15.94 3.04 -18.75
CA VAL A 84 16.05 4.44 -19.19
C VAL A 84 15.41 5.35 -18.14
N SER A 85 15.91 6.59 -18.04
CA SER A 85 15.35 7.56 -17.09
C SER A 85 13.91 7.91 -17.45
N LYS A 86 12.96 7.50 -16.60
CA LYS A 86 11.52 7.69 -16.79
C LYS A 86 10.72 7.39 -15.53
N SER A 87 9.63 8.13 -15.31
CA SER A 87 8.61 7.84 -14.30
C SER A 87 7.31 7.30 -14.91
N TYR A 88 6.60 6.51 -14.10
CA TYR A 88 5.30 5.92 -14.40
C TYR A 88 4.37 6.08 -13.19
N PHE A 89 3.11 6.44 -13.44
CA PHE A 89 2.05 6.21 -12.47
C PHE A 89 1.50 4.80 -12.66
N VAL A 90 1.63 3.95 -11.65
CA VAL A 90 1.26 2.54 -11.72
C VAL A 90 -0.01 2.31 -10.92
N TYR A 91 -0.93 1.54 -11.50
CA TYR A 91 -2.04 0.88 -10.80
C TYR A 91 -1.92 -0.63 -10.98
N ASN A 92 -1.62 -1.34 -9.89
CA ASN A 92 -1.77 -2.78 -9.83
C ASN A 92 -3.24 -3.14 -9.54
N ALA A 93 -4.03 -3.40 -10.59
CA ALA A 93 -5.40 -3.87 -10.51
C ALA A 93 -5.51 -5.40 -10.63
N THR A 94 -4.41 -6.13 -10.38
CA THR A 94 -4.41 -7.60 -10.32
C THR A 94 -4.72 -8.08 -8.89
N ASN A 95 -4.70 -9.38 -8.68
CA ASN A 95 -4.88 -10.02 -7.37
C ASN A 95 -3.57 -10.41 -6.66
N LYS A 96 -2.40 -10.07 -7.22
CA LYS A 96 -1.08 -10.40 -6.66
C LYS A 96 -0.14 -9.20 -6.69
N THR A 97 0.92 -9.24 -5.89
CA THR A 97 1.99 -8.23 -5.91
C THR A 97 2.73 -8.28 -7.25
N LEU A 98 3.01 -7.10 -7.80
CA LEU A 98 3.81 -6.92 -9.01
C LEU A 98 5.18 -6.34 -8.65
N THR A 99 6.24 -6.92 -9.20
CA THR A 99 7.63 -6.46 -8.98
C THR A 99 8.14 -5.76 -10.22
N PHE A 100 8.42 -4.47 -10.14
CA PHE A 100 9.01 -3.67 -11.21
C PHE A 100 10.52 -3.77 -11.19
N SER A 101 11.12 -4.11 -12.33
CA SER A 101 12.56 -4.30 -12.50
C SER A 101 13.04 -3.82 -13.88
N THR A 102 14.30 -3.39 -13.98
CA THR A 102 14.99 -3.21 -15.27
C THR A 102 15.65 -4.49 -15.79
N GLY A 103 15.48 -5.61 -15.07
CA GLY A 103 16.22 -6.86 -15.28
C GLY A 103 17.52 -6.95 -14.47
N ALA A 104 17.90 -5.87 -13.79
CA ALA A 104 19.04 -5.81 -12.87
C ALA A 104 18.78 -4.77 -11.76
N GLY A 105 19.67 -4.72 -10.76
CA GLY A 105 19.65 -3.68 -9.74
C GLY A 105 18.44 -3.74 -8.79
N ALA A 106 18.11 -2.60 -8.18
CA ALA A 106 17.00 -2.49 -7.23
C ALA A 106 15.64 -2.58 -7.92
N THR A 107 14.66 -3.14 -7.21
CA THR A 107 13.29 -3.37 -7.68
C THR A 107 12.28 -2.72 -6.75
N VAL A 108 11.06 -2.50 -7.26
CA VAL A 108 9.94 -1.97 -6.47
C VAL A 108 8.78 -2.96 -6.53
N SER A 109 8.26 -3.34 -5.37
CA SER A 109 7.02 -4.12 -5.27
C SER A 109 5.81 -3.20 -5.13
N VAL A 110 4.74 -3.51 -5.86
CA VAL A 110 3.44 -2.82 -5.79
C VAL A 110 2.38 -3.86 -5.47
N ASP A 111 1.74 -3.75 -4.32
CA ASP A 111 0.75 -4.73 -3.87
C ASP A 111 -0.55 -4.64 -4.66
N ALA A 112 -1.36 -5.71 -4.57
CA ALA A 112 -2.64 -5.77 -5.26
C ALA A 112 -3.57 -4.63 -4.79
N GLY A 113 -4.09 -3.86 -5.74
CA GLY A 113 -4.96 -2.71 -5.49
C GLY A 113 -4.22 -1.36 -5.43
N ASP A 114 -2.92 -1.36 -5.17
CA ASP A 114 -2.15 -0.14 -4.93
C ASP A 114 -1.96 0.71 -6.17
N LYS A 115 -1.83 2.02 -5.93
CA LYS A 115 -1.48 3.05 -6.91
C LYS A 115 -0.30 3.83 -6.40
N THR A 116 0.80 3.83 -7.15
CA THR A 116 2.02 4.51 -6.73
C THR A 116 2.83 4.98 -7.94
N VAL A 117 3.79 5.87 -7.69
CA VAL A 117 4.79 6.23 -8.69
C VAL A 117 5.91 5.20 -8.67
N VAL A 118 6.27 4.70 -9.84
CA VAL A 118 7.46 3.88 -10.07
C VAL A 118 8.31 4.60 -11.09
N PHE A 119 9.60 4.75 -10.83
CA PHE A 119 10.51 5.43 -11.77
C PHE A 119 11.86 4.73 -11.85
N CYS A 120 12.49 4.82 -13.01
CA CYS A 120 13.84 4.35 -13.25
C CYS A 120 14.77 5.55 -13.46
N ASP A 121 15.98 5.45 -12.92
CA ASP A 121 17.06 6.44 -13.12
C ASP A 121 17.98 6.12 -14.31
N GLY A 122 17.64 5.06 -15.07
CA GLY A 122 18.48 4.50 -16.14
C GLY A 122 19.23 3.24 -15.74
N ALA A 123 19.20 2.82 -14.47
CA ALA A 123 19.80 1.57 -14.01
C ALA A 123 18.89 0.79 -13.03
N THR A 124 18.32 1.49 -12.04
CA THR A 124 17.58 0.90 -10.94
C THR A 124 16.17 1.46 -10.85
N VAL A 125 15.27 0.70 -10.20
CA VAL A 125 13.86 1.09 -10.04
C VAL A 125 13.62 1.61 -8.62
N HIS A 126 12.90 2.72 -8.53
CA HIS A 126 12.61 3.45 -7.31
C HIS A 126 11.13 3.81 -7.21
N THR A 127 10.71 4.15 -5.99
CA THR A 127 9.35 4.65 -5.68
C THR A 127 9.46 5.80 -4.69
N VAL A 128 8.32 6.36 -4.30
CA VAL A 128 8.27 7.44 -3.31
C VAL A 128 8.79 6.93 -1.97
N ALA A 129 9.75 7.64 -1.40
CA ALA A 129 10.43 7.28 -0.16
C ALA A 129 10.56 8.49 0.77
N PHE A 130 10.60 8.23 2.07
CA PHE A 130 10.86 9.24 3.10
C PHE A 130 11.71 8.61 4.21
N GLY A 131 12.70 9.36 4.71
CA GLY A 131 13.61 8.85 5.75
C GLY A 131 14.41 7.62 5.33
N GLY A 132 14.67 7.43 4.02
CA GLY A 132 15.38 6.26 3.48
C GLY A 132 14.55 4.99 3.36
N LEU A 133 13.25 5.04 3.65
CA LEU A 133 12.32 3.92 3.52
C LEU A 133 11.30 4.20 2.40
N PRO A 134 10.85 3.17 1.64
CA PRO A 134 9.69 3.34 0.77
C PRO A 134 8.47 3.72 1.62
N LEU A 135 7.58 4.55 1.07
CA LEU A 135 6.46 5.13 1.82
C LEU A 135 5.63 4.08 2.56
N LYS A 136 5.39 2.91 1.94
CA LYS A 136 4.69 1.79 2.58
C LYS A 136 5.38 1.33 3.87
N ALA A 137 6.70 1.07 3.82
CA ALA A 137 7.45 0.63 4.99
C ALA A 137 7.51 1.71 6.08
N TYR A 138 7.58 2.99 5.68
CA TYR A 138 7.51 4.10 6.63
C TYR A 138 6.17 4.13 7.38
N VAL A 139 5.06 3.97 6.66
CA VAL A 139 3.71 3.92 7.25
C VAL A 139 3.53 2.68 8.14
N ASP A 140 3.98 1.51 7.70
CA ASP A 140 3.91 0.27 8.49
C ASP A 140 4.71 0.38 9.80
N ALA A 141 5.90 1.00 9.76
CA ALA A 141 6.71 1.27 10.94
C ALA A 141 6.02 2.26 11.90
N ALA A 142 5.44 3.34 11.37
CA ALA A 142 4.70 4.33 12.17
C ALA A 142 3.47 3.70 12.83
N LYS A 143 2.72 2.85 12.11
CA LYS A 143 1.59 2.10 12.67
C LYS A 143 2.04 1.16 13.78
N THR A 144 3.10 0.40 13.56
CA THR A 144 3.64 -0.53 14.57
C THR A 144 4.03 0.21 15.84
N TYR A 145 4.70 1.36 15.71
CA TYR A 145 5.04 2.20 16.84
C TYR A 145 3.79 2.67 17.62
N ALA A 146 2.76 3.15 16.92
CA ALA A 146 1.51 3.60 17.53
C ALA A 146 0.78 2.45 18.26
N ASP A 147 0.70 1.27 17.65
CA ASP A 147 0.08 0.08 18.26
C ASP A 147 0.85 -0.36 19.53
N ASN A 148 2.18 -0.33 19.49
CA ASN A 148 3.03 -0.66 20.64
C ASN A 148 2.85 0.33 21.80
N LEU A 149 2.75 1.62 21.50
CA LEU A 149 2.46 2.63 22.52
C LEU A 149 1.08 2.37 23.15
N ALA A 150 0.05 2.11 22.34
CA ALA A 150 -1.29 1.82 22.84
C ALA A 150 -1.32 0.60 23.76
N TRP A 151 -0.57 -0.45 23.41
CA TRP A 151 -0.40 -1.61 24.29
C TRP A 151 0.34 -1.25 25.57
N THR A 152 1.43 -0.48 25.48
CA THR A 152 2.24 -0.09 26.65
C THR A 152 1.48 0.79 27.63
N TYR A 153 0.68 1.75 27.15
CA TYR A 153 -0.18 2.59 28.01
C TYR A 153 -1.26 1.80 28.74
N ASN A 154 -1.68 0.66 28.18
CA ASN A 154 -2.66 -0.22 28.80
C ASN A 154 -2.02 -1.39 29.58
N ALA A 155 -0.72 -1.65 29.36
CA ALA A 155 0.03 -2.69 30.03
C ALA A 155 0.24 -2.30 31.50
N GLY A 156 -0.37 -3.06 32.41
CA GLY A 156 -0.31 -2.80 33.85
C GLY A 156 -1.54 -2.07 34.42
N ASN A 157 -2.49 -1.66 33.57
CA ASN A 157 -3.77 -1.11 34.06
C ASN A 157 -4.68 -2.17 34.69
N LEU A 158 -4.39 -3.46 34.50
CA LEU A 158 -5.08 -4.56 35.15
C LEU A 158 -4.15 -5.29 36.14
N PRO A 159 -4.65 -5.67 37.33
CA PRO A 159 -3.86 -6.39 38.33
C PRO A 159 -3.55 -7.84 37.90
N ALA A 160 -2.43 -8.39 38.38
CA ALA A 160 -1.96 -9.74 38.04
C ALA A 160 -3.00 -10.84 38.37
N GLN A 161 -3.22 -11.81 37.47
CA GLN A 161 -4.26 -12.84 37.65
C GLN A 161 -3.89 -13.96 38.64
N ALA A 162 -2.61 -14.35 38.73
CA ALA A 162 -2.19 -15.50 39.52
C ALA A 162 -2.58 -15.31 41.01
N GLY A 163 -3.25 -16.33 41.59
CA GLY A 163 -3.71 -16.30 42.99
C GLY A 163 -5.01 -15.52 43.25
N ASN A 164 -5.67 -15.00 42.22
CA ASN A 164 -6.91 -14.20 42.36
C ASN A 164 -8.17 -14.92 41.83
N ALA A 165 -8.17 -16.26 41.80
CA ALA A 165 -9.36 -17.04 41.43
C ALA A 165 -10.57 -16.71 42.32
N GLY A 166 -11.75 -16.53 41.72
CA GLY A 166 -12.99 -16.19 42.41
C GLY A 166 -13.14 -14.72 42.84
N LYS A 167 -12.16 -13.86 42.54
CA LYS A 167 -12.24 -12.41 42.74
C LYS A 167 -12.75 -11.73 41.47
N PHE A 168 -13.22 -10.49 41.63
CA PHE A 168 -13.58 -9.61 40.51
C PHE A 168 -12.68 -8.37 40.48
N ILE A 169 -12.55 -7.77 39.31
CA ILE A 169 -11.79 -6.52 39.16
C ILE A 169 -12.67 -5.36 39.60
N THR A 170 -12.14 -4.53 40.47
CA THR A 170 -12.73 -3.25 40.90
C THR A 170 -11.86 -2.09 40.47
N THR A 171 -12.44 -0.91 40.37
CA THR A 171 -11.73 0.36 40.17
C THR A 171 -12.19 1.38 41.19
N ASP A 172 -11.26 2.18 41.70
CA ASP A 172 -11.53 3.36 42.52
C ASP A 172 -11.48 4.68 41.71
N GLY A 173 -11.39 4.57 40.37
CA GLY A 173 -11.21 5.70 39.46
C GLY A 173 -9.75 6.08 39.22
N ALA A 174 -8.80 5.47 39.94
CA ALA A 174 -7.36 5.69 39.76
C ALA A 174 -6.60 4.38 39.47
N THR A 175 -7.00 3.25 40.06
CA THR A 175 -6.34 1.95 39.92
C THR A 175 -7.34 0.81 39.80
N ALA A 176 -7.01 -0.21 39.00
CA ALA A 176 -7.76 -1.47 39.00
C ALA A 176 -7.14 -2.43 40.02
N SER A 177 -7.97 -3.08 40.83
CA SER A 177 -7.56 -4.00 41.89
C SER A 177 -8.48 -5.21 41.98
N TRP A 178 -7.99 -6.33 42.53
CA TRP A 178 -8.81 -7.52 42.76
C TRP A 178 -9.55 -7.40 44.09
N LYS A 179 -10.88 -7.62 44.07
CA LYS A 179 -11.72 -7.64 45.26
C LYS A 179 -12.44 -8.99 45.41
N THR A 180 -12.50 -9.49 46.64
CA THR A 180 -13.33 -10.65 46.97
C THR A 180 -14.80 -10.22 47.05
N PRO A 181 -15.74 -11.00 46.50
CA PRO A 181 -17.17 -10.74 46.67
C PRO A 181 -17.54 -10.61 48.16
N SER A 182 -18.23 -9.53 48.53
CA SER A 182 -18.74 -9.31 49.90
C SER A 182 -20.19 -8.87 49.87
N SER A 183 -20.97 -9.23 50.91
CA SER A 183 -22.32 -8.71 51.09
C SER A 183 -22.37 -7.20 51.31
N ALA A 184 -21.25 -6.59 51.72
CA ALA A 184 -21.11 -5.13 51.80
C ALA A 184 -21.10 -4.43 50.43
N ASP A 185 -20.83 -5.18 49.35
CA ASP A 185 -20.91 -4.65 47.97
C ASP A 185 -22.36 -4.56 47.47
N LEU A 186 -23.30 -5.17 48.19
CA LEU A 186 -24.72 -5.18 47.89
C LEU A 186 -25.42 -4.20 48.84
N SER A 187 -25.59 -2.95 48.39
CA SER A 187 -26.14 -1.86 49.21
C SER A 187 -27.55 -2.13 49.75
N ASP A 188 -28.29 -3.08 49.18
CA ASP A 188 -29.62 -3.50 49.60
C ASP A 188 -29.65 -4.83 50.39
N TYR A 189 -28.51 -5.46 50.66
CA TYR A 189 -28.47 -6.77 51.31
C TYR A 189 -29.16 -6.78 52.68
N SER A 190 -28.89 -5.77 53.50
CA SER A 190 -29.50 -5.62 54.82
C SER A 190 -31.02 -5.38 54.74
N SER A 191 -31.48 -4.55 53.81
CA SER A 191 -32.91 -4.26 53.65
C SER A 191 -33.68 -5.46 53.08
N LYS A 192 -33.06 -6.25 52.20
CA LYS A 192 -33.63 -7.49 51.66
C LYS A 192 -33.73 -8.60 52.71
N ILE A 193 -32.70 -8.78 53.56
CA ILE A 193 -32.73 -9.76 54.66
C ILE A 193 -33.76 -9.38 55.73
N LEU A 194 -33.82 -8.10 56.11
CA LEU A 194 -34.84 -7.61 57.03
C LEU A 194 -36.25 -7.80 56.44
N GLY A 195 -36.42 -7.60 55.12
CA GLY A 195 -37.68 -7.89 54.42
C GLY A 195 -38.10 -9.37 54.52
N VAL A 196 -37.17 -10.31 54.38
CA VAL A 196 -37.44 -11.75 54.53
C VAL A 196 -37.73 -12.12 56.00
N GLY A 197 -37.01 -11.54 56.96
CA GLY A 197 -37.25 -11.76 58.39
C GLY A 197 -38.63 -11.26 58.84
N ILE A 198 -39.06 -10.09 58.35
CA ILE A 198 -40.40 -9.55 58.59
C ILE A 198 -41.46 -10.40 57.88
N ALA A 199 -41.22 -10.83 56.64
CA ALA A 199 -42.17 -11.68 55.91
C ALA A 199 -42.37 -13.04 56.60
N PHE A 200 -41.33 -13.64 57.20
CA PHE A 200 -41.45 -14.86 58.00
C PHE A 200 -42.16 -14.62 59.34
N ALA A 201 -41.95 -13.46 59.98
CA ALA A 201 -42.62 -13.10 61.24
C ALA A 201 -44.11 -12.77 61.06
N VAL A 202 -44.55 -12.39 59.86
CA VAL A 202 -45.96 -12.12 59.52
C VAL A 202 -46.70 -13.40 59.06
N ALA A 203 -45.97 -14.47 58.71
CA ALA A 203 -46.52 -15.74 58.21
C ALA A 203 -46.68 -16.83 59.31
N LEU A 204 -46.46 -16.49 60.58
CA LEU A 204 -46.61 -17.34 61.78
C LEU A 204 -47.70 -16.77 62.69
#